data_AF-A0A0B7BYU6-F1
#
_entry.id   AF-A0A0B7BYU6-F1
#
_cell.length_a   1.000
_cell.length_b   1.000
_cell.length_c   1.000
_cell.angle_alpha   90.00
_cell.angle_beta   90.00
_cell.angle_gamma   90.00
#
_symmetry.space_group_name_H-M   'P 1'
#
loop_
_entity.id
_entity.type
_entity.pdbx_description
1 polymer ?
#
loop_
_entity_poly.entity_id
_entity_poly.type
_entity_poly.pdbx_seq_one_letter_code
_entity_poly.pdbx_strand_id
1 'polypeptide(L)'
;LTDTGKFRNPYCKVYLLPDRSEKSKRRTKTVASSINPTWNQTFMYCPVKDMDMHERLLEITVWDYDRVGASEFLGEVLIDL
;
A
#
# COMPACT_ATOMS: atom_id res chain seq x y z
N LEU A 1 2.63 -15.93 13.09
CA LEU A 1 1.98 -15.24 14.23
C LEU A 1 2.85 -14.05 14.58
N THR A 2 2.28 -12.93 15.02
CA THR A 2 3.08 -11.86 15.64
C THR A 2 3.68 -12.33 16.97
N ASP A 3 4.59 -11.55 17.53
CA ASP A 3 5.17 -11.81 18.87
C ASP A 3 4.09 -11.83 19.97
N THR A 4 2.92 -11.25 19.70
CA THR A 4 1.74 -11.24 20.58
C THR A 4 0.75 -12.38 20.29
N GLY A 5 1.07 -13.30 19.39
CA GLY A 5 0.19 -14.41 19.00
C GLY A 5 -1.00 -14.00 18.11
N LYS A 6 -1.04 -12.75 17.62
CA LYS A 6 -2.08 -12.25 16.71
C LYS A 6 -1.76 -12.68 15.28
N PHE A 7 -2.81 -12.95 14.51
CA PHE A 7 -2.72 -13.14 13.06
C PHE A 7 -2.67 -11.78 12.35
N ARG A 8 -1.69 -11.61 11.45
CA ARG A 8 -1.56 -10.42 10.59
C ARG A 8 -2.62 -10.47 9.48
N ASN A 9 -3.21 -9.32 9.17
CA ASN A 9 -4.16 -9.12 8.10
C ASN A 9 -3.62 -8.04 7.14
N PRO A 10 -2.57 -8.34 6.36
CA PRO A 10 -1.85 -7.33 5.61
C PRO A 10 -2.63 -6.80 4.40
N TYR A 11 -2.46 -5.50 4.13
CA TYR A 11 -2.86 -4.82 2.91
C TYR A 11 -1.85 -3.74 2.53
N CYS A 12 -1.84 -3.33 1.27
CA CYS A 12 -0.99 -2.25 0.78
C CYS A 12 -1.81 -1.00 0.50
N LYS A 13 -1.24 0.17 0.76
CA LYS A 13 -1.66 1.44 0.17
C LYS A 13 -0.59 1.89 -0.82
N VAL A 14 -1.03 2.51 -1.92
CA VAL A 14 -0.14 3.04 -2.95
C VAL A 14 -0.52 4.49 -3.23
N TYR A 15 0.47 5.37 -3.29
CA TYR A 15 0.33 6.76 -3.71
C TYR A 15 1.31 7.04 -4.83
N LEU A 16 0.84 7.74 -5.87
CA LEU A 16 1.68 8.42 -6.85
C LEU A 16 1.99 9.82 -6.30
N LEU A 17 3.17 9.99 -5.73
CA LEU A 17 3.64 11.25 -5.16
C LEU A 17 3.95 12.27 -6.27
N PRO A 18 3.79 13.58 -6.02
CA PRO A 18 3.54 14.20 -4.71
C PRO A 18 2.07 14.21 -4.24
N ASP A 19 1.14 13.71 -5.05
CA ASP A 19 -0.28 13.73 -4.72
C ASP A 19 -0.62 12.73 -3.60
N ARG A 20 -0.87 13.23 -2.39
CA ARG A 20 -1.32 12.45 -1.22
C ARG A 20 -2.85 12.44 -1.05
N SER A 21 -3.61 12.97 -2.01
CA SER A 21 -5.07 12.97 -1.96
C SER A 21 -5.66 11.59 -2.26
N GLU A 22 -6.96 11.43 -1.99
CA GLU A 22 -7.69 10.20 -2.31
C GLU A 22 -7.72 9.89 -3.82
N LYS A 23 -7.44 10.87 -4.71
CA LYS A 23 -7.32 10.63 -6.15
C LYS A 23 -6.13 9.74 -6.50
N SER A 24 -5.03 9.91 -5.78
CA SER A 24 -3.79 9.15 -5.96
C SER A 24 -3.77 7.85 -5.15
N LYS A 25 -4.54 7.80 -4.06
CA LYS A 25 -4.60 6.61 -3.21
C LYS A 25 -5.15 5.40 -3.95
N ARG A 26 -4.45 4.28 -3.86
CA ARG A 26 -4.93 2.94 -4.20
C ARG A 26 -4.72 2.02 -3.01
N ARG A 27 -5.58 1.02 -2.85
CA ARG A 27 -5.52 0.10 -1.73
C ARG A 27 -5.83 -1.31 -2.20
N THR A 28 -5.02 -2.27 -1.79
CA THR A 28 -5.32 -3.69 -2.03
C THR A 28 -6.41 -4.20 -1.09
N LYS A 29 -6.94 -5.38 -1.39
CA LYS A 29 -7.73 -6.18 -0.45
C LYS A 29 -6.86 -6.54 0.74
N THR A 30 -7.49 -6.61 1.91
CA THR A 30 -6.87 -7.23 3.09
C THR A 30 -6.80 -8.73 2.88
N VAL A 31 -5.62 -9.32 3.04
CA VAL A 31 -5.47 -10.79 3.10
C VAL A 31 -5.56 -11.19 4.56
N ALA A 32 -6.48 -12.08 4.92
CA ALA A 32 -6.68 -12.48 6.31
C ALA A 32 -5.61 -13.47 6.76
N SER A 33 -5.14 -13.32 8.00
CA SER A 33 -4.31 -14.29 8.72
C SER A 33 -3.08 -14.81 7.96
N SER A 34 -2.34 -13.92 7.30
CA SER A 34 -1.16 -14.28 6.52
C SER A 34 0.03 -13.36 6.83
N ILE A 35 1.22 -13.97 6.93
CA ILE A 35 2.51 -13.26 6.97
C ILE A 35 3.20 -13.21 5.58
N ASN A 36 2.65 -13.94 4.61
CA ASN A 36 3.14 -14.02 3.23
C ASN A 36 1.97 -13.74 2.27
N PRO A 37 1.41 -12.52 2.27
CA PRO A 37 0.24 -12.20 1.45
C PRO A 37 0.57 -12.22 -0.03
N THR A 38 -0.40 -12.68 -0.83
CA THR A 38 -0.38 -12.56 -2.29
C THR A 38 -1.62 -11.77 -2.70
N TRP A 39 -1.45 -10.52 -3.15
CA TRP A 39 -2.58 -9.67 -3.52
C TRP A 39 -3.02 -9.84 -4.98
N ASN A 40 -2.08 -10.01 -5.91
CA ASN A 40 -2.35 -10.12 -7.36
C ASN A 40 -3.34 -9.04 -7.86
N GLN A 41 -3.16 -7.79 -7.43
CA GLN A 41 -3.98 -6.66 -7.84
C GLN A 41 -3.19 -5.65 -8.63
N THR A 42 -3.77 -5.21 -9.75
CA THR A 42 -3.22 -4.19 -10.62
C THR A 42 -3.99 -2.88 -10.40
N PHE A 43 -3.25 -1.77 -10.32
CA PHE A 43 -3.82 -0.43 -10.29
C PHE A 43 -3.32 0.36 -11.50
N MET A 44 -4.15 1.30 -11.96
CA MET A 44 -3.80 2.21 -13.05
C MET A 44 -3.94 3.66 -12.59
N TYR A 45 -2.98 4.48 -12.99
CA TYR A 45 -2.98 5.93 -12.86
C TYR A 45 -3.11 6.51 -14.26
N CYS A 46 -4.18 7.29 -14.50
CA CYS A 46 -4.43 7.90 -15.80
C CYS A 46 -5.21 9.21 -15.61
N PRO A 47 -4.85 10.29 -16.34
CA PRO A 47 -3.67 10.42 -17.20
C PRO A 47 -2.40 10.72 -16.39
N VAL A 48 -1.25 10.20 -16.84
CA VAL A 48 0.09 10.62 -16.40
C VAL A 48 0.88 10.98 -17.65
N LYS A 49 1.48 12.17 -17.70
CA LYS A 49 2.27 12.60 -18.85
C LYS A 49 3.70 12.11 -18.69
N ASP A 50 4.32 11.64 -19.77
CA ASP A 50 5.71 11.13 -19.75
C ASP A 50 6.71 12.16 -19.20
N MET A 51 6.51 13.44 -19.51
CA MET A 51 7.37 14.53 -19.00
C MET A 51 7.35 14.65 -17.47
N ASP A 52 6.25 14.23 -16.82
CA ASP A 52 6.11 14.31 -15.37
C ASP A 52 6.75 13.13 -14.65
N MET A 53 7.02 12.00 -15.34
CA MET A 53 7.40 10.72 -14.71
C MET A 53 8.64 10.83 -13.82
N HIS A 54 9.66 11.55 -14.29
CA HIS A 54 10.95 11.76 -13.62
C HIS A 54 10.83 12.51 -12.29
N GLU A 55 9.70 13.17 -12.02
CA GLU A 55 9.40 13.89 -10.79
C GLU A 55 8.36 13.17 -9.92
N ARG A 56 8.05 11.91 -10.22
CA ARG A 56 7.03 11.12 -9.49
C ARG A 56 7.69 9.94 -8.80
N LEU A 57 7.14 9.62 -7.63
CA LEU A 57 7.51 8.43 -6.87
C LEU A 57 6.27 7.58 -6.64
N LEU A 58 6.42 6.28 -6.73
CA LEU A 58 5.42 5.35 -6.23
C LEU A 58 5.76 5.01 -4.77
N GLU A 59 4.94 5.52 -3.84
CA GLU A 59 5.01 5.16 -2.43
C GLU A 59 4.11 3.95 -2.19
N ILE A 60 4.70 2.83 -1.76
CA ILE A 60 3.96 1.62 -1.38
C ILE A 60 4.18 1.40 0.11
N THR A 61 3.09 1.36 0.88
CA THR A 61 3.13 1.09 2.32
C THR A 61 2.33 -0.16 2.64
N VAL A 62 2.86 -1.04 3.49
CA VAL A 62 2.21 -2.26 3.96
C VAL A 62 1.69 -2.03 5.37
N TRP A 63 0.46 -2.47 5.62
CA TRP A 63 -0.26 -2.26 6.87
C TRP A 63 -0.92 -3.55 7.34
N ASP A 64 -0.92 -3.81 8.64
CA ASP A 64 -1.74 -4.84 9.29
C ASP A 64 -3.09 -4.25 9.69
N TYR A 65 -4.16 -4.74 9.07
CA TYR A 65 -5.51 -4.31 9.40
C TYR A 65 -5.93 -4.83 10.78
N ASP A 66 -6.28 -3.90 11.66
CA ASP A 66 -7.00 -4.16 12.89
C ASP A 66 -8.47 -3.73 12.74
N ARG A 67 -9.40 -4.62 13.10
CA ARG A 67 -10.83 -4.36 13.02
C ARG A 67 -11.33 -3.47 14.16
N VAL A 68 -10.70 -3.57 15.33
CA VAL A 68 -11.14 -2.91 16.57
C VAL A 68 -10.24 -1.72 16.87
N GLY A 69 -8.94 -1.85 16.60
CA GLY A 69 -7.94 -0.81 16.80
C GLY A 69 -7.53 -0.08 15.53
N ALA A 70 -6.43 0.67 15.62
CA ALA A 70 -5.76 1.26 14.47
C ALA A 70 -4.98 0.19 13.69
N SER A 71 -4.93 0.34 12.36
CA SER A 71 -4.03 -0.50 11.55
C SER A 71 -2.58 -0.20 11.90
N GLU A 72 -1.76 -1.23 12.00
CA GLU A 72 -0.33 -1.12 12.29
C GLU A 72 0.47 -0.97 11.00
N PHE A 73 1.43 -0.05 10.97
CA PHE A 73 2.34 0.07 9.85
C PHE A 73 3.39 -1.04 9.90
N LEU A 74 3.64 -1.70 8.78
CA LEU A 74 4.59 -2.82 8.68
C LEU A 74 5.86 -2.45 7.91
N GLY A 75 5.78 -1.51 6.97
CA GLY A 75 6.93 -1.10 6.16
C GLY A 75 6.52 -0.30 4.93
N GLU A 76 7.53 0.29 4.29
CA GLU A 76 7.37 1.12 3.11
C GLU A 76 8.49 0.92 2.10
N VAL A 77 8.20 1.31 0.86
CA VAL A 77 9.19 1.49 -0.19
C VAL A 77 8.77 2.67 -1.08
N LEU A 78 9.76 3.43 -1.54
CA LEU A 78 9.63 4.45 -2.57
C LEU A 78 10.31 3.93 -3.84
N ILE A 79 9.63 4.05 -4.97
CA ILE A 79 10.13 3.64 -6.27
C ILE A 79 10.12 4.86 -7.20
N ASP A 80 11.28 5.22 -7.74
CA ASP A 80 11.43 6.25 -8.76
C ASP A 80 10.81 5.77 -10.08
N LEU A 81 10.14 6.67 -10.81
CA LEU A 81 9.41 6.38 -12.05
C LEU A 81 10.03 7.01 -13.30
#